data_AF-A0A1V6X5P6-F1
#
_entry.id   AF-A0A1V6X5P6-F1
#
_cell.length_a   1.000
_cell.length_b   1.000
_cell.length_c   1.000
_cell.angle_alpha   90.00
_cell.angle_beta   90.00
_cell.angle_gamma   90.00
#
_symmetry.space_group_name_H-M   'P 1'
#
loop_
_entity.id
_entity.type
_entity.pdbx_description
1 polymer ?
#
loop_
_entity_poly.entity_id
_entity_poly.type
_entity_poly.pdbx_seq_one_letter_code
_entity_poly.pdbx_strand_id
1 'polypeptide(L)'
;MANTTQILDDGLQLDLSSLSLRAENSPAEPPSLQLLNPFQDLLDLHQDQDQIEAYLRQHLQPYLDGCQTLERLAPDNPFFQQVRDFWEKEGLEGNGLSNYIDLLCGILNFPPILLLNPSNWDRLALDDMISNSPTLSWLQDTLESFGFTLRDIVIIDMFPLLTDRKLNSIEEEERSRLCNEAFNLTVSFFRQFQTPVAISCQCSTRRGHARWDIVDHPLADQLSSSVYKARGRQVTRVRLDDQIIHVAQGFHPMHEYAKNVHIRLDLEQVLRGLLSALYEPCEDWRIRRRQHYEGEIDEAAKEVITRMTAFLDSITDYRRAQRRAASFGTVTPRLGHYSTPRWTDFKDKVRSFVDILLPVTS
;
A
#
# COMPACT_ATOMS: atom_id res chain seq x y z
N MET A 1 17.73 10.18 -63.97
CA MET A 1 17.41 11.23 -62.98
C MET A 1 16.05 10.87 -62.40
N ALA A 2 15.92 9.85 -61.54
CA ALA A 2 16.38 9.73 -60.16
C ALA A 2 15.84 10.87 -59.27
N ASN A 3 14.69 10.62 -58.64
CA ASN A 3 14.43 11.11 -57.28
C ASN A 3 13.63 10.05 -56.53
N THR A 4 14.29 9.53 -55.51
CA THR A 4 13.91 8.43 -54.63
C THR A 4 13.47 9.04 -53.31
N THR A 5 12.26 8.72 -52.85
CA THR A 5 11.88 8.93 -51.45
C THR A 5 11.39 7.58 -50.93
N GLN A 6 12.32 6.83 -50.34
CA GLN A 6 12.04 5.64 -49.55
C GLN A 6 11.47 6.08 -48.20
N ILE A 7 10.24 5.67 -47.91
CA ILE A 7 9.73 5.56 -46.55
C ILE A 7 10.07 4.13 -46.12
N LEU A 8 10.94 4.03 -45.11
CA LEU A 8 11.34 2.77 -44.49
C LEU A 8 10.18 2.24 -43.66
N ASP A 9 9.77 1.04 -44.06
CA ASP A 9 8.83 0.12 -43.46
C ASP A 9 9.65 -0.78 -42.52
N ASP A 10 9.39 -0.73 -41.21
CA ASP A 10 10.00 -1.64 -40.23
C ASP A 10 8.89 -2.18 -39.30
N GLY A 11 8.23 -3.24 -39.76
CA GLY A 11 8.35 -4.55 -39.13
C GLY A 11 7.93 -4.71 -37.67
N LEU A 12 6.64 -4.47 -37.35
CA LEU A 12 5.97 -5.10 -36.20
C LEU A 12 5.16 -6.31 -36.67
N GLN A 13 5.85 -7.41 -36.99
CA GLN A 13 5.23 -8.74 -37.05
C GLN A 13 5.28 -9.36 -35.64
N LEU A 14 4.22 -9.11 -34.87
CA LEU A 14 3.89 -9.93 -33.71
C LEU A 14 3.33 -11.25 -34.23
N ASP A 15 4.10 -12.32 -34.03
CA ASP A 15 3.69 -13.69 -34.30
C ASP A 15 2.55 -14.10 -33.35
N LEU A 16 1.32 -13.94 -33.83
CA LEU A 16 0.06 -14.25 -33.13
C LEU A 16 -0.37 -15.72 -33.30
N SER A 17 0.54 -16.65 -33.63
CA SER A 17 0.17 -17.99 -34.06
C SER A 17 0.45 -19.14 -33.08
N SER A 18 0.81 -18.86 -31.82
CA SER A 18 0.89 -19.92 -30.80
C SER A 18 0.23 -19.49 -29.50
N LEU A 19 -1.07 -19.77 -29.36
CA LEU A 19 -1.80 -20.05 -28.11
C LEU A 19 -3.25 -20.38 -28.50
N SER A 20 -3.39 -21.49 -29.23
CA SER A 20 -4.69 -22.13 -29.44
C SER A 20 -5.06 -22.87 -28.16
N LEU A 21 -6.09 -22.38 -27.46
CA LEU A 21 -6.77 -23.07 -26.37
C LEU A 21 -7.25 -24.44 -26.88
N ARG A 22 -6.53 -25.51 -26.51
CA ARG A 22 -7.07 -26.86 -26.59
C ARG A 22 -8.16 -27.00 -25.54
N ALA A 23 -9.38 -27.26 -26.02
CA ALA A 23 -10.48 -27.72 -25.20
C ALA A 23 -10.09 -29.04 -24.52
N GLU A 24 -10.10 -29.05 -23.18
CA GLU A 24 -10.00 -30.27 -22.39
C GLU A 24 -11.33 -31.02 -22.46
N ASN A 25 -11.36 -32.09 -23.26
CA ASN A 25 -12.36 -33.14 -23.14
C ASN A 25 -11.88 -34.14 -22.08
N SER A 26 -12.57 -34.22 -20.95
CA SER A 26 -12.59 -35.42 -20.10
C SER A 26 -13.98 -36.07 -20.19
N PRO A 27 -14.08 -37.41 -20.18
CA PRO A 27 -15.34 -38.11 -20.43
C PRO A 27 -16.29 -38.04 -19.22
N ALA A 28 -17.58 -37.97 -19.55
CA ALA A 28 -18.70 -37.72 -18.67
C ALA A 28 -19.06 -38.91 -17.75
N GLU A 29 -19.31 -38.60 -16.47
CA GLU A 29 -20.31 -39.31 -15.66
C GLU A 29 -21.68 -38.62 -15.85
N PRO A 30 -22.81 -39.36 -15.86
CA PRO A 30 -24.11 -38.76 -16.13
C PRO A 30 -24.58 -37.94 -14.92
N PRO A 31 -25.03 -36.68 -15.10
CA PRO A 31 -25.49 -35.87 -14.00
C PRO A 31 -26.86 -36.32 -13.52
N SER A 32 -27.01 -36.49 -12.21
CA SER A 32 -28.32 -36.48 -11.56
C SER A 32 -29.00 -35.14 -11.84
N LEU A 33 -30.16 -35.17 -12.48
CA LEU A 33 -31.02 -34.02 -12.71
C LEU A 33 -31.59 -33.52 -11.36
N GLN A 34 -30.77 -32.80 -10.60
CA GLN A 34 -31.29 -31.81 -9.66
C GLN A 34 -31.64 -30.58 -10.49
N LEU A 35 -32.93 -30.25 -10.56
CA LEU A 35 -33.36 -28.94 -11.05
C LEU A 35 -32.76 -27.89 -10.10
N LEU A 36 -31.57 -27.39 -10.46
CA LEU A 36 -30.98 -26.21 -9.85
C LEU A 36 -31.88 -25.03 -10.18
N ASN A 37 -32.40 -24.40 -9.12
CA ASN A 37 -33.10 -23.13 -9.23
C ASN A 37 -32.13 -22.14 -9.91
N PRO A 38 -32.48 -21.55 -11.08
CA PRO A 38 -31.59 -20.66 -11.82
C PRO A 38 -31.29 -19.34 -11.08
N PHE A 39 -31.92 -19.13 -9.92
CA PHE A 39 -31.66 -18.01 -9.02
C PHE A 39 -30.91 -18.43 -7.75
N GLN A 40 -30.55 -19.71 -7.58
CA GLN A 40 -29.81 -20.19 -6.40
C GLN A 40 -28.44 -19.52 -6.31
N ASP A 41 -27.72 -19.42 -7.44
CA ASP A 41 -26.43 -18.73 -7.51
C ASP A 41 -26.54 -17.23 -7.10
N LEU A 42 -27.67 -16.58 -7.40
CA LEU A 42 -27.94 -15.19 -7.02
C LEU A 42 -28.31 -15.01 -5.54
N LEU A 43 -28.98 -16.01 -4.96
CA LEU A 43 -29.36 -16.03 -3.54
C LEU A 43 -28.18 -16.40 -2.64
N ASP A 44 -27.31 -17.30 -3.09
CA ASP A 44 -26.10 -17.70 -2.38
C ASP A 44 -25.03 -16.59 -2.43
N LEU A 45 -24.99 -15.79 -3.51
CA LEU A 45 -24.11 -14.61 -3.65
C LEU A 45 -24.30 -13.54 -2.55
N HIS A 46 -25.52 -13.37 -2.04
CA HIS A 46 -25.80 -12.37 -0.99
C HIS A 46 -25.54 -12.90 0.43
N GLN A 47 -25.61 -14.21 0.65
CA GLN A 47 -25.31 -14.80 1.96
C GLN A 47 -23.81 -14.99 2.23
N ASP A 48 -22.97 -15.03 1.19
CA ASP A 48 -21.50 -15.15 1.30
C ASP A 48 -20.77 -13.80 1.48
N GLN A 49 -21.36 -12.69 1.01
CA GLN A 49 -20.74 -11.36 1.09
C GLN A 49 -20.49 -10.94 2.54
N ASP A 50 -21.48 -11.06 3.41
CA ASP A 50 -21.37 -10.67 4.82
C ASP A 50 -20.35 -11.53 5.59
N GLN A 51 -20.09 -12.77 5.14
CA GLN A 51 -19.23 -13.71 5.86
C GLN A 51 -17.75 -13.42 5.66
N ILE A 52 -17.32 -13.06 4.45
CA ILE A 52 -15.91 -12.73 4.19
C ILE A 52 -15.58 -11.34 4.74
N GLU A 53 -16.50 -10.39 4.62
CA GLU A 53 -16.35 -9.08 5.26
C GLU A 53 -16.26 -9.23 6.78
N ALA A 54 -17.12 -10.04 7.41
CA ALA A 54 -17.03 -10.34 8.84
C ALA A 54 -15.74 -11.09 9.21
N TYR A 55 -15.32 -12.05 8.39
CA TYR A 55 -14.09 -12.81 8.61
C TYR A 55 -12.85 -11.92 8.55
N LEU A 56 -12.75 -11.07 7.52
CA LEU A 56 -11.65 -10.13 7.36
C LEU A 56 -11.66 -9.11 8.48
N ARG A 57 -12.84 -8.57 8.87
CA ARG A 57 -12.96 -7.67 10.02
C ARG A 57 -12.55 -8.33 11.33
N GLN A 58 -12.86 -9.61 11.55
CA GLN A 58 -12.46 -10.34 12.75
C GLN A 58 -10.94 -10.42 12.93
N HIS A 59 -10.18 -10.36 11.83
CA HIS A 59 -8.71 -10.43 11.86
C HIS A 59 -8.04 -9.06 11.70
N LEU A 60 -8.61 -8.18 10.88
CA LEU A 60 -8.08 -6.86 10.60
C LEU A 60 -8.40 -5.86 11.72
N GLN A 61 -9.63 -5.82 12.22
CA GLN A 61 -10.04 -4.80 13.19
C GLN A 61 -9.26 -4.91 14.50
N PRO A 62 -9.10 -6.09 15.13
CA PRO A 62 -8.32 -6.20 16.35
C PRO A 62 -6.84 -5.83 16.16
N TYR A 63 -6.28 -6.13 14.98
CA TYR A 63 -4.92 -5.71 14.63
C TYR A 63 -4.83 -4.18 14.56
N LEU A 64 -5.71 -3.54 13.79
CA LEU A 64 -5.77 -2.08 13.69
C LEU A 64 -5.98 -1.43 15.07
N ASP A 65 -6.90 -1.93 15.87
CA ASP A 65 -7.17 -1.39 17.22
C ASP A 65 -5.96 -1.53 18.15
N GLY A 66 -5.16 -2.59 17.98
CA GLY A 66 -3.89 -2.80 18.67
C GLY A 66 -2.76 -1.87 18.21
N CYS A 67 -2.83 -1.34 16.99
CA CYS A 67 -1.85 -0.37 16.48
C CYS A 67 -2.01 0.98 17.17
N GLN A 68 -0.93 1.47 17.77
CA GLN A 68 -0.87 2.80 18.41
C GLN A 68 -0.50 3.89 17.41
N THR A 69 0.43 3.57 16.51
CA THR A 69 1.00 4.47 15.53
C THR A 69 0.73 3.99 14.11
N LEU A 70 0.64 4.95 13.19
CA LEU A 70 0.64 4.68 11.76
C LEU A 70 2.10 4.47 11.34
N GLU A 71 2.45 3.21 11.07
CA GLU A 71 3.78 2.78 10.71
C GLU A 71 3.90 2.75 9.19
N ARG A 72 4.83 3.54 8.67
CA ARG A 72 5.16 3.57 7.25
C ARG A 72 6.54 2.99 7.04
N LEU A 73 6.69 2.15 6.01
CA LEU A 73 8.01 1.67 5.65
C LEU A 73 8.81 2.83 5.03
N ALA A 74 9.98 3.12 5.60
CA ALA A 74 10.86 4.18 5.13
C ALA A 74 11.87 3.64 4.10
N PRO A 75 12.26 4.42 3.07
CA PRO A 75 13.13 3.95 1.98
C PRO A 75 14.57 3.61 2.42
N ASP A 76 14.96 4.01 3.61
CA ASP A 76 16.23 3.70 4.27
C ASP A 76 16.14 2.47 5.20
N ASN A 77 14.99 1.79 5.25
CA ASN A 77 14.82 0.59 6.06
C ASN A 77 15.85 -0.50 5.68
N PRO A 78 16.50 -1.16 6.65
CA PRO A 78 17.48 -2.22 6.40
C PRO A 78 16.98 -3.37 5.52
N PHE A 79 15.66 -3.62 5.46
CA PHE A 79 15.05 -4.58 4.54
C PHE A 79 15.49 -4.36 3.09
N PHE A 80 15.69 -3.11 2.67
CA PHE A 80 16.05 -2.81 1.29
C PHE A 80 17.50 -3.16 0.95
N GLN A 81 18.34 -3.51 1.92
CA GLN A 81 19.72 -3.91 1.61
C GLN A 81 19.76 -5.20 0.80
N GLN A 82 19.03 -6.26 1.20
CA GLN A 82 18.96 -7.51 0.43
C GLN A 82 18.36 -7.30 -0.98
N VAL A 83 17.47 -6.31 -1.13
CA VAL A 83 16.86 -5.96 -2.41
C VAL A 83 17.90 -5.29 -3.32
N ARG A 84 18.71 -4.38 -2.77
CA ARG A 84 19.84 -3.74 -3.46
C ARG A 84 20.90 -4.78 -3.84
N ASP A 85 21.24 -5.68 -2.92
CA ASP A 85 22.20 -6.76 -3.16
C ASP A 85 21.74 -7.67 -4.30
N PHE A 86 20.46 -8.06 -4.32
CA PHE A 86 19.87 -8.82 -5.42
C PHE A 86 19.91 -8.04 -6.74
N TRP A 87 19.51 -6.77 -6.74
CA TRP A 87 19.51 -5.91 -7.92
C TRP A 87 20.91 -5.77 -8.54
N GLU A 88 21.93 -5.53 -7.71
CA GLU A 88 23.33 -5.39 -8.12
C GLU A 88 23.92 -6.72 -8.60
N LYS A 89 23.69 -7.81 -7.86
CA LYS A 89 24.16 -9.15 -8.21
C LYS A 89 23.66 -9.59 -9.58
N GLU A 90 22.38 -9.34 -9.88
CA GLU A 90 21.74 -9.79 -11.12
C GLU A 90 21.92 -8.78 -12.28
N GLY A 91 22.67 -7.69 -12.06
CA GLY A 91 22.98 -6.68 -13.07
C GLY A 91 21.73 -6.04 -13.66
N LEU A 92 20.73 -5.76 -12.82
CA LEU A 92 19.49 -5.10 -13.25
C LEU A 92 19.74 -3.59 -13.39
N GLU A 93 19.06 -2.95 -14.35
CA GLU A 93 19.28 -1.54 -14.70
C GLU A 93 17.97 -0.76 -14.81
N GLY A 94 18.07 0.57 -14.69
CA GLY A 94 16.94 1.50 -14.79
C GLY A 94 16.31 1.84 -13.43
N ASN A 95 15.02 2.22 -13.47
CA ASN A 95 14.28 2.72 -12.31
C ASN A 95 13.56 1.64 -11.49
N GLY A 96 13.69 0.35 -11.86
CA GLY A 96 12.90 -0.71 -11.24
C GLY A 96 13.16 -0.86 -9.74
N LEU A 97 14.42 -0.71 -9.30
CA LEU A 97 14.75 -0.71 -7.87
C LEU A 97 14.06 0.43 -7.11
N SER A 98 14.13 1.66 -7.62
CA SER A 98 13.49 2.81 -6.96
C SER A 98 11.98 2.69 -6.95
N ASN A 99 11.38 2.25 -8.05
CA ASN A 99 9.94 2.04 -8.15
C ASN A 99 9.47 0.96 -7.16
N TYR A 100 10.20 -0.15 -7.07
CA TYR A 100 9.91 -1.20 -6.10
C TYR A 100 9.99 -0.68 -4.66
N ILE A 101 11.05 0.07 -4.31
CA ILE A 101 11.18 0.68 -2.98
C ILE A 101 10.00 1.63 -2.70
N ASP A 102 9.67 2.52 -3.63
CA ASP A 102 8.59 3.49 -3.44
C ASP A 102 7.22 2.82 -3.28
N LEU A 103 6.95 1.76 -4.04
CA LEU A 103 5.73 0.95 -3.93
C LEU A 103 5.65 0.18 -2.60
N LEU A 104 6.79 -0.21 -2.02
CA LEU A 104 6.85 -0.86 -0.71
C LEU A 104 6.75 0.14 0.45
N CYS A 105 7.06 1.42 0.25
CA CYS A 105 7.05 2.46 1.29
C CYS A 105 5.63 2.91 1.73
N GLY A 106 4.65 2.01 1.67
CA GLY A 106 3.29 2.21 2.16
C GLY A 106 3.16 2.04 3.67
N ILE A 107 1.91 2.08 4.14
CA ILE A 107 1.53 1.92 5.55
C ILE A 107 1.47 0.43 5.88
N LEU A 108 2.34 -0.02 6.80
CA LEU A 108 2.48 -1.42 7.20
C LEU A 108 1.30 -1.94 8.03
N ASN A 109 0.50 -1.03 8.61
CA ASN A 109 -0.73 -1.41 9.30
C ASN A 109 -1.84 -1.89 8.35
N PHE A 110 -1.74 -1.57 7.06
CA PHE A 110 -2.78 -1.88 6.10
C PHE A 110 -2.42 -3.14 5.30
N PRO A 111 -3.43 -3.90 4.82
CA PRO A 111 -3.17 -5.09 4.03
C PRO A 111 -2.35 -4.75 2.76
N PRO A 112 -1.20 -5.40 2.49
CA PRO A 112 -0.51 -5.21 1.22
C PRO A 112 -1.30 -5.82 0.05
N ILE A 113 -1.11 -5.24 -1.14
CA ILE A 113 -1.60 -5.81 -2.40
C ILE A 113 -0.44 -6.55 -3.06
N LEU A 114 -0.62 -7.84 -3.23
CA LEU A 114 0.31 -8.75 -3.90
C LEU A 114 -0.05 -8.85 -5.40
N LEU A 115 0.81 -8.32 -6.24
CA LEU A 115 0.78 -8.45 -7.70
C LEU A 115 1.70 -9.59 -8.14
N LEU A 116 1.75 -9.85 -9.45
CA LEU A 116 2.58 -10.93 -9.98
C LEU A 116 4.04 -10.51 -10.09
N ASN A 117 4.30 -9.47 -10.86
CA ASN A 117 5.62 -8.99 -11.22
C ASN A 117 5.53 -7.55 -11.78
N PRO A 118 6.65 -6.81 -11.82
CA PRO A 118 6.65 -5.45 -12.33
C PRO A 118 6.22 -5.36 -13.79
N SER A 119 5.52 -4.27 -14.12
CA SER A 119 5.09 -3.98 -15.49
C SER A 119 6.28 -3.72 -16.42
N ASN A 120 6.08 -3.82 -17.74
CA ASN A 120 7.11 -3.45 -18.72
C ASN A 120 7.45 -1.94 -18.72
N TRP A 121 6.70 -1.13 -17.98
CA TRP A 121 6.93 0.30 -17.78
C TRP A 121 7.79 0.62 -16.56
N ASP A 122 8.26 -0.39 -15.84
CA ASP A 122 9.08 -0.25 -14.62
C ASP A 122 10.45 0.42 -14.84
N ARG A 123 10.85 0.59 -16.10
CA ARG A 123 12.00 1.43 -16.47
C ARG A 123 11.73 2.93 -16.35
N LEU A 124 10.47 3.37 -16.28
CA LEU A 124 10.09 4.77 -16.16
C LEU A 124 10.15 5.24 -14.71
N ALA A 125 10.13 6.55 -14.48
CA ALA A 125 9.93 7.09 -13.13
C ALA A 125 8.54 6.71 -12.62
N LEU A 126 8.36 6.66 -11.29
CA LEU A 126 7.15 6.11 -10.67
C LEU A 126 5.84 6.69 -11.22
N ASP A 127 5.70 8.02 -11.28
CA ASP A 127 4.45 8.65 -11.71
C ASP A 127 4.14 8.35 -13.19
N ASP A 128 5.18 8.28 -14.03
CA ASP A 128 5.05 7.86 -15.43
C ASP A 128 4.72 6.37 -15.54
N MET A 129 5.33 5.51 -14.70
CA MET A 129 5.01 4.09 -14.64
C MET A 129 3.54 3.87 -14.26
N ILE A 130 3.04 4.59 -13.24
CA ILE A 130 1.64 4.52 -12.81
C ILE A 130 0.71 4.92 -13.96
N SER A 131 1.02 6.05 -14.63
CA SER A 131 0.20 6.58 -15.73
C SER A 131 0.16 5.64 -16.95
N ASN A 132 1.24 4.89 -17.20
CA ASN A 132 1.35 3.98 -18.34
C ASN A 132 0.94 2.54 -18.03
N SER A 133 0.91 2.14 -16.75
CA SER A 133 0.52 0.81 -16.30
C SER A 133 -0.98 0.78 -16.03
N PRO A 134 -1.79 0.10 -16.85
CA PRO A 134 -3.24 0.06 -16.64
C PRO A 134 -3.61 -0.55 -15.28
N THR A 135 -2.83 -1.51 -14.79
CA THR A 135 -3.01 -2.12 -13.47
C THR A 135 -2.80 -1.10 -12.35
N LEU A 136 -1.69 -0.35 -12.38
CA LEU A 136 -1.38 0.63 -11.34
C LEU A 136 -2.31 1.83 -11.42
N SER A 137 -2.62 2.34 -12.62
CA SER A 137 -3.61 3.40 -12.80
C SER A 137 -4.97 3.00 -12.24
N TRP A 138 -5.45 1.78 -12.55
CA TRP A 138 -6.73 1.31 -12.02
C TRP A 138 -6.70 1.18 -10.48
N LEU A 139 -5.59 0.70 -9.92
CA LEU A 139 -5.41 0.63 -8.47
C LEU A 139 -5.40 2.02 -7.83
N GLN A 140 -4.71 2.99 -8.42
CA GLN A 140 -4.69 4.38 -7.97
C GLN A 140 -6.12 4.95 -7.93
N ASP A 141 -6.84 4.89 -9.05
CA ASP A 141 -8.22 5.41 -9.15
C ASP A 141 -9.16 4.73 -8.14
N THR A 142 -8.96 3.43 -7.90
CA THR A 142 -9.78 2.66 -6.97
C THR A 142 -9.47 3.00 -5.52
N LEU A 143 -8.19 3.10 -5.15
CA LEU A 143 -7.75 3.46 -3.80
C LEU A 143 -8.14 4.89 -3.45
N GLU A 144 -8.12 5.81 -4.41
CA GLU A 144 -8.54 7.20 -4.22
C GLU A 144 -10.00 7.29 -3.78
N SER A 145 -10.86 6.40 -4.25
CA SER A 145 -12.26 6.35 -3.81
C SER A 145 -12.42 5.97 -2.32
N PHE A 146 -11.38 5.44 -1.70
CA PHE A 146 -11.30 5.11 -0.27
C PHE A 146 -10.42 6.09 0.52
N GLY A 147 -9.94 7.18 -0.10
CA GLY A 147 -9.09 8.17 0.55
C GLY A 147 -7.60 7.80 0.61
N PHE A 148 -7.16 6.81 -0.17
CA PHE A 148 -5.77 6.38 -0.25
C PHE A 148 -5.15 6.68 -1.61
N THR A 149 -3.83 6.82 -1.63
CA THR A 149 -3.03 6.81 -2.84
C THR A 149 -2.26 5.49 -2.94
N LEU A 150 -1.71 5.15 -4.10
CA LEU A 150 -0.80 4.00 -4.22
C LEU A 150 0.37 4.09 -3.23
N ARG A 151 0.83 5.30 -2.89
CA ARG A 151 1.95 5.49 -1.96
C ARG A 151 1.57 5.16 -0.52
N ASP A 152 0.28 5.15 -0.18
CA ASP A 152 -0.20 4.83 1.17
C ASP A 152 -0.29 3.31 1.40
N ILE A 153 -0.38 2.53 0.33
CA ILE A 153 -0.58 1.08 0.39
C ILE A 153 0.70 0.38 -0.04
N VAL A 154 1.10 -0.65 0.69
CA VAL A 154 2.21 -1.50 0.25
C VAL A 154 1.76 -2.29 -0.97
N ILE A 155 2.38 -2.02 -2.13
CA ILE A 155 2.24 -2.83 -3.33
C ILE A 155 3.50 -3.68 -3.46
N ILE A 156 3.33 -5.00 -3.42
CA ILE A 156 4.43 -5.94 -3.53
C ILE A 156 4.17 -6.89 -4.69
N ASP A 157 5.19 -7.15 -5.49
CA ASP A 157 5.14 -8.20 -6.50
C ASP A 157 5.54 -9.55 -5.91
N MET A 158 4.93 -10.63 -6.39
CA MET A 158 5.33 -11.99 -6.03
C MET A 158 6.74 -12.31 -6.54
N PHE A 159 7.08 -11.81 -7.71
CA PHE A 159 8.42 -11.87 -8.30
C PHE A 159 8.94 -10.45 -8.52
N PRO A 160 9.40 -9.80 -7.43
CA PRO A 160 9.82 -8.41 -7.47
C PRO A 160 11.02 -8.22 -8.39
N LEU A 161 11.13 -7.04 -9.01
CA LEU A 161 12.22 -6.63 -9.90
C LEU A 161 12.33 -7.42 -11.23
N LEU A 162 11.53 -8.47 -11.43
CA LEU A 162 11.60 -9.34 -12.60
C LEU A 162 10.45 -9.08 -13.58
N THR A 163 10.69 -8.21 -14.57
CA THR A 163 9.73 -8.00 -15.67
C THR A 163 9.64 -9.21 -16.59
N ASP A 164 8.50 -9.36 -17.27
CA ASP A 164 8.32 -10.35 -18.33
C ASP A 164 9.41 -10.27 -19.40
N ARG A 165 9.82 -9.05 -19.77
CA ARG A 165 10.88 -8.81 -20.74
C ARG A 165 12.21 -9.42 -20.32
N LYS A 166 12.60 -9.26 -19.05
CA LYS A 166 13.84 -9.83 -18.49
C LYS A 166 13.80 -11.35 -18.49
N LEU A 167 12.66 -11.93 -18.11
CA LEU A 167 12.53 -13.40 -18.06
C LEU A 167 12.50 -14.04 -19.44
N ASN A 168 11.99 -13.35 -20.45
CA ASN A 168 12.01 -13.82 -21.83
C ASN A 168 13.41 -13.72 -22.47
N SER A 169 14.37 -13.02 -21.86
CA SER A 169 15.72 -12.84 -22.41
C SER A 169 16.79 -13.76 -21.80
N ILE A 170 16.38 -14.68 -20.91
CA ILE A 170 17.29 -15.60 -20.20
C ILE A 170 16.84 -17.05 -20.40
N GLU A 171 17.79 -17.97 -20.28
CA GLU A 171 17.56 -19.40 -20.43
C GLU A 171 16.77 -19.97 -19.23
N GLU A 172 16.14 -21.13 -19.43
CA GLU A 172 15.19 -21.71 -18.47
C GLU A 172 15.78 -21.99 -17.08
N GLU A 173 16.99 -22.55 -17.01
CA GLU A 173 17.68 -22.85 -15.74
C GLU A 173 17.96 -21.57 -14.95
N GLU A 174 18.45 -20.53 -15.63
CA GLU A 174 18.72 -19.22 -15.05
C GLU A 174 17.40 -18.55 -14.60
N ARG A 175 16.36 -18.63 -15.43
CA ARG A 175 15.02 -18.14 -15.12
C ARG A 175 14.46 -18.74 -13.84
N SER A 176 14.59 -20.06 -13.64
CA SER A 176 14.14 -20.72 -12.40
C SER A 176 14.92 -20.21 -11.19
N ARG A 177 16.26 -20.10 -11.28
CA ARG A 177 17.07 -19.55 -10.20
C ARG A 177 16.64 -18.13 -9.83
N LEU A 178 16.54 -17.22 -10.81
CA LEU A 178 16.17 -15.83 -10.57
C LEU A 178 14.78 -15.73 -9.95
N CYS A 179 13.79 -16.45 -10.47
CA CYS A 179 12.43 -16.41 -9.92
C CYS A 179 12.38 -16.89 -8.47
N ASN A 180 13.12 -17.95 -8.11
CA ASN A 180 13.21 -18.41 -6.71
C ASN A 180 13.89 -17.37 -5.80
N GLU A 181 14.98 -16.76 -6.25
CA GLU A 181 15.67 -15.70 -5.49
C GLU A 181 14.81 -14.45 -5.31
N ALA A 182 14.12 -14.00 -6.36
CA ALA A 182 13.18 -12.87 -6.27
C ALA A 182 12.00 -13.20 -5.35
N PHE A 183 11.42 -14.40 -5.46
CA PHE A 183 10.33 -14.85 -4.58
C PHE A 183 10.76 -14.86 -3.11
N ASN A 184 12.02 -15.19 -2.82
CA ASN A 184 12.55 -15.12 -1.45
C ASN A 184 12.55 -13.70 -0.87
N LEU A 185 12.64 -12.64 -1.71
CA LEU A 185 12.46 -11.26 -1.24
C LEU A 185 11.02 -11.03 -0.75
N THR A 186 10.03 -11.57 -1.46
CA THR A 186 8.62 -11.52 -1.06
C THR A 186 8.36 -12.30 0.22
N VAL A 187 8.91 -13.50 0.36
CA VAL A 187 8.84 -14.28 1.61
C VAL A 187 9.51 -13.52 2.76
N SER A 188 10.66 -12.90 2.51
CA SER A 188 11.40 -12.13 3.51
C SER A 188 10.63 -10.89 3.96
N PHE A 189 9.91 -10.23 3.05
CA PHE A 189 9.01 -9.12 3.39
C PHE A 189 7.96 -9.58 4.40
N PHE A 190 7.20 -10.64 4.07
CA PHE A 190 6.17 -11.16 4.97
C PHE A 190 6.72 -11.67 6.31
N ARG A 191 7.93 -12.26 6.30
CA ARG A 191 8.60 -12.66 7.53
C ARG A 191 8.97 -11.48 8.42
N GLN A 192 9.47 -10.39 7.84
CA GLN A 192 9.95 -9.24 8.58
C GLN A 192 8.82 -8.35 9.11
N PHE A 193 7.81 -8.07 8.29
CA PHE A 193 6.77 -7.09 8.62
C PHE A 193 5.49 -7.71 9.19
N GLN A 194 5.39 -9.04 9.19
CA GLN A 194 4.33 -9.81 9.85
C GLN A 194 2.90 -9.33 9.57
N THR A 195 2.60 -9.01 8.31
CA THR A 195 1.29 -8.49 7.92
C THR A 195 0.22 -9.59 8.07
N PRO A 196 -0.85 -9.38 8.87
CA PRO A 196 -1.81 -10.44 9.19
C PRO A 196 -2.77 -10.76 8.04
N VAL A 197 -3.02 -9.79 7.16
CA VAL A 197 -3.94 -9.89 6.02
C VAL A 197 -3.22 -9.37 4.79
N ALA A 198 -3.36 -10.03 3.64
CA ALA A 198 -2.84 -9.57 2.36
C ALA A 198 -3.87 -9.82 1.25
N ILE A 199 -3.79 -9.07 0.15
CA ILE A 199 -4.68 -9.22 -1.00
C ILE A 199 -3.88 -9.78 -2.16
N SER A 200 -4.22 -10.97 -2.65
CA SER A 200 -3.56 -11.54 -3.81
C SER A 200 -4.31 -11.22 -5.09
N CYS A 201 -3.72 -10.39 -5.94
CA CYS A 201 -4.26 -9.93 -7.22
C CYS A 201 -3.48 -10.53 -8.40
N GLN A 202 -3.07 -11.79 -8.30
CA GLN A 202 -2.37 -12.49 -9.37
C GLN A 202 -2.96 -13.88 -9.60
N CYS A 203 -3.34 -14.16 -10.85
CA CYS A 203 -4.02 -15.40 -11.23
C CYS A 203 -3.10 -16.40 -11.95
N SER A 204 -1.82 -16.07 -12.13
CA SER A 204 -0.97 -16.65 -13.19
C SER A 204 0.17 -17.53 -12.67
N THR A 205 0.12 -17.97 -11.42
CA THR A 205 1.16 -18.81 -10.79
C THR A 205 0.75 -20.25 -10.54
N ARG A 206 -0.42 -20.66 -11.06
CA ARG A 206 -0.81 -22.08 -10.99
C ARG A 206 0.02 -22.92 -11.96
N ARG A 207 0.19 -24.20 -11.60
CA ARG A 207 0.70 -25.26 -12.49
C ARG A 207 0.13 -25.14 -13.91
N GLY A 208 1.01 -25.08 -14.90
CA GLY A 208 0.70 -24.88 -16.31
C GLY A 208 1.00 -23.49 -16.88
N HIS A 209 1.37 -22.49 -16.07
CA HIS A 209 1.83 -21.20 -16.60
C HIS A 209 3.30 -21.28 -17.02
N ALA A 210 3.55 -21.38 -18.32
CA ALA A 210 4.88 -21.64 -18.91
C ALA A 210 6.03 -20.72 -18.41
N ARG A 211 5.71 -19.49 -17.95
CA ARG A 211 6.72 -18.54 -17.44
C ARG A 211 6.99 -18.66 -15.94
N TRP A 212 5.99 -19.02 -15.12
CA TRP A 212 6.04 -18.85 -13.67
C TRP A 212 5.91 -20.16 -12.89
N ASP A 213 5.52 -21.26 -13.55
CA ASP A 213 5.47 -22.62 -13.02
C ASP A 213 6.86 -23.26 -12.82
N ILE A 214 7.89 -22.43 -12.68
CA ILE A 214 9.29 -22.82 -12.50
C ILE A 214 9.78 -22.57 -11.06
N VAL A 215 8.89 -22.08 -10.21
CA VAL A 215 9.18 -21.69 -8.82
C VAL A 215 8.79 -22.87 -7.93
N ASP A 216 9.80 -23.50 -7.34
CA ASP A 216 9.61 -24.64 -6.46
C ASP A 216 9.56 -24.16 -5.00
N HIS A 217 8.48 -23.44 -4.66
CA HIS A 217 8.27 -22.96 -3.30
C HIS A 217 6.82 -23.20 -2.85
N PRO A 218 6.56 -23.92 -1.73
CA PRO A 218 5.20 -24.23 -1.27
C PRO A 218 4.31 -23.01 -1.01
N LEU A 219 4.93 -21.88 -0.67
CA LEU A 219 4.22 -20.61 -0.47
C LEU A 219 3.78 -19.94 -1.77
N ALA A 220 4.44 -20.19 -2.90
CA ALA A 220 4.08 -19.55 -4.17
C ALA A 220 2.63 -19.90 -4.52
N ASP A 221 2.31 -21.20 -4.57
CA ASP A 221 0.96 -21.73 -4.81
C ASP A 221 -0.09 -21.24 -3.80
N GLN A 222 0.32 -21.06 -2.52
CA GLN A 222 -0.59 -20.64 -1.45
C GLN A 222 -0.91 -19.14 -1.49
N LEU A 223 0.07 -18.33 -1.90
CA LEU A 223 -0.09 -16.91 -2.13
C LEU A 223 -0.78 -16.61 -3.46
N SER A 224 -0.92 -17.61 -4.35
CA SER A 224 -1.65 -17.49 -5.62
C SER A 224 -3.13 -17.26 -5.47
N SER A 225 -3.66 -16.39 -6.33
CA SER A 225 -5.09 -16.19 -6.48
C SER A 225 -5.65 -16.89 -7.71
N SER A 226 -6.97 -16.94 -7.80
CA SER A 226 -7.65 -17.24 -9.06
C SER A 226 -8.99 -16.53 -9.12
N VAL A 227 -9.49 -16.32 -10.32
CA VAL A 227 -10.81 -15.72 -10.57
C VAL A 227 -11.91 -16.53 -9.93
N TYR A 228 -11.81 -17.87 -9.94
CA TYR A 228 -12.77 -18.74 -9.27
C TYR A 228 -12.80 -18.48 -7.76
N LYS A 229 -11.63 -18.46 -7.11
CA LYS A 229 -11.53 -18.19 -5.67
C LYS A 229 -11.98 -16.77 -5.32
N ALA A 230 -11.67 -15.80 -6.18
CA ALA A 230 -12.04 -14.40 -5.98
C ALA A 230 -13.52 -14.12 -6.17
N ARG A 231 -14.17 -14.76 -7.15
CA ARG A 231 -15.63 -14.70 -7.31
C ARG A 231 -16.34 -15.33 -6.11
N GLY A 232 -15.82 -16.45 -5.62
CA GLY A 232 -16.24 -17.03 -4.34
C GLY A 232 -15.70 -16.29 -3.11
N ARG A 233 -15.06 -15.12 -3.30
CA ARG A 233 -14.52 -14.22 -2.27
C ARG A 233 -13.68 -14.92 -1.19
N GLN A 234 -12.99 -16.00 -1.54
CA GLN A 234 -12.33 -16.87 -0.57
C GLN A 234 -11.16 -16.17 0.13
N VAL A 235 -10.83 -16.66 1.33
CA VAL A 235 -9.61 -16.30 2.05
C VAL A 235 -8.79 -17.55 2.30
N THR A 236 -7.54 -17.55 1.85
CA THR A 236 -6.60 -18.65 2.08
C THR A 236 -5.77 -18.36 3.31
N ARG A 237 -5.56 -19.34 4.18
CA ARG A 237 -4.65 -19.22 5.32
C ARG A 237 -3.29 -19.76 4.93
N VAL A 238 -2.30 -18.88 4.88
CA VAL A 238 -0.92 -19.21 4.51
C VAL A 238 -0.08 -19.22 5.78
N ARG A 239 0.53 -20.35 6.09
CA ARG A 239 1.42 -20.47 7.25
C ARG A 239 2.85 -20.20 6.82
N LEU A 240 3.47 -19.16 7.38
CA LEU A 240 4.87 -18.83 7.20
C LEU A 240 5.54 -18.85 8.58
N ASP A 241 6.36 -19.86 8.84
CA ASP A 241 6.96 -20.09 10.15
C ASP A 241 5.87 -20.19 11.25
N ASP A 242 5.90 -19.27 12.23
CA ASP A 242 4.92 -19.19 13.33
C ASP A 242 3.76 -18.22 13.06
N GLN A 243 3.71 -17.60 11.88
CA GLN A 243 2.66 -16.64 11.53
C GLN A 243 1.64 -17.23 10.56
N ILE A 244 0.41 -16.73 10.65
CA ILE A 244 -0.66 -17.01 9.69
C ILE A 244 -0.99 -15.72 8.96
N ILE A 245 -0.88 -15.77 7.64
CA ILE A 245 -1.28 -14.69 6.76
C ILE A 245 -2.63 -15.07 6.16
N HIS A 246 -3.62 -14.20 6.33
CA HIS A 246 -4.94 -14.35 5.73
C HIS A 246 -4.93 -13.68 4.35
N VAL A 247 -4.84 -14.49 3.30
CA VAL A 247 -4.72 -14.03 1.91
C VAL A 247 -6.09 -13.96 1.27
N ALA A 248 -6.65 -12.76 1.22
CA ALA A 248 -7.85 -12.46 0.46
C ALA A 248 -7.60 -12.70 -1.03
N GLN A 249 -8.44 -13.50 -1.65
CA GLN A 249 -8.28 -13.92 -3.04
C GLN A 249 -8.91 -12.87 -3.95
N GLY A 250 -8.07 -12.05 -4.58
CA GLY A 250 -8.46 -11.14 -5.66
C GLY A 250 -8.15 -11.75 -7.02
N PHE A 251 -8.12 -10.91 -8.05
CA PHE A 251 -7.60 -11.27 -9.37
C PHE A 251 -6.90 -10.06 -9.98
N HIS A 252 -6.10 -10.28 -11.02
CA HIS A 252 -5.36 -9.19 -11.65
C HIS A 252 -6.34 -8.14 -12.20
N PRO A 253 -6.20 -6.83 -11.89
CA PRO A 253 -7.13 -5.79 -12.34
C PRO A 253 -7.37 -5.78 -13.85
N MET A 254 -6.33 -6.11 -14.62
CA MET A 254 -6.41 -6.23 -16.08
C MET A 254 -6.68 -7.66 -16.55
N HIS A 255 -7.33 -8.50 -15.73
CA HIS A 255 -7.68 -9.88 -16.12
C HIS A 255 -8.38 -9.82 -17.47
N GLU A 256 -7.69 -10.41 -18.45
CA GLU A 256 -7.80 -10.14 -19.88
C GLU A 256 -9.19 -9.71 -20.30
N TYR A 257 -9.30 -8.45 -20.76
CA TYR A 257 -10.25 -7.97 -21.77
C TYR A 257 -11.38 -8.94 -22.07
N ALA A 258 -12.27 -9.17 -21.08
CA ALA A 258 -13.41 -10.03 -21.29
C ALA A 258 -14.13 -9.42 -22.48
N LYS A 259 -14.17 -10.13 -23.60
CA LYS A 259 -14.79 -9.63 -24.85
C LYS A 259 -16.23 -9.16 -24.61
N ASN A 260 -16.83 -9.66 -23.54
CA ASN A 260 -18.09 -9.22 -22.98
C ASN A 260 -17.88 -8.14 -21.89
N VAL A 261 -18.37 -6.93 -22.19
CA VAL A 261 -18.35 -5.78 -21.28
C VAL A 261 -19.03 -6.05 -19.94
N HIS A 262 -20.13 -6.84 -19.92
CA HIS A 262 -20.84 -7.15 -18.68
C HIS A 262 -19.99 -7.99 -17.72
N ILE A 263 -19.34 -9.04 -18.23
CA ILE A 263 -18.46 -9.88 -17.41
C ILE A 263 -17.30 -9.06 -16.83
N ARG A 264 -16.78 -8.08 -17.59
CA ARG A 264 -15.74 -7.18 -17.12
C ARG A 264 -16.23 -6.31 -15.97
N LEU A 265 -17.41 -5.69 -16.11
CA LEU A 265 -18.00 -4.84 -15.07
C LEU A 265 -18.32 -5.64 -13.81
N ASP A 266 -18.86 -6.84 -13.95
CA ASP A 266 -19.18 -7.73 -12.83
C ASP A 266 -17.91 -8.11 -12.06
N LEU A 267 -16.84 -8.49 -12.78
CA LEU A 267 -15.54 -8.76 -12.18
C LEU A 267 -15.02 -7.51 -11.47
N GLU A 268 -14.97 -6.37 -12.14
CA GLU A 268 -14.50 -5.12 -11.56
C GLU A 268 -15.22 -4.80 -10.24
N GLN A 269 -16.54 -4.99 -10.19
CA GLN A 269 -17.33 -4.80 -8.98
C GLN A 269 -16.92 -5.77 -7.86
N VAL A 270 -16.64 -7.04 -8.17
CA VAL A 270 -16.14 -8.01 -7.18
C VAL A 270 -14.81 -7.54 -6.58
N LEU A 271 -13.85 -7.10 -7.40
CA LEU A 271 -12.55 -6.66 -6.90
C LEU A 271 -12.66 -5.35 -6.12
N ARG A 272 -13.45 -4.38 -6.60
CA ARG A 272 -13.73 -3.14 -5.85
C ARG A 272 -14.39 -3.41 -4.51
N GLY A 273 -15.36 -4.33 -4.47
CA GLY A 273 -16.02 -4.76 -3.23
C GLY A 273 -15.04 -5.38 -2.24
N LEU A 274 -14.11 -6.22 -2.72
CA LEU A 274 -13.06 -6.79 -1.88
C LEU A 274 -12.13 -5.70 -1.31
N LEU A 275 -11.71 -4.74 -2.14
CA LEU A 275 -10.85 -3.64 -1.71
C LEU A 275 -11.57 -2.74 -0.70
N SER A 276 -12.84 -2.37 -0.96
CA SER A 276 -13.68 -1.60 -0.05
C SER A 276 -13.79 -2.26 1.33
N ALA A 277 -14.09 -3.57 1.36
CA ALA A 277 -14.20 -4.34 2.60
C ALA A 277 -12.94 -4.31 3.49
N LEU A 278 -11.76 -4.17 2.88
CA LEU A 278 -10.48 -4.15 3.59
C LEU A 278 -9.98 -2.74 3.89
N TYR A 279 -10.19 -1.78 2.99
CA TYR A 279 -9.64 -0.44 3.13
C TYR A 279 -10.57 0.57 3.80
N GLU A 280 -11.90 0.41 3.75
CA GLU A 280 -12.80 1.29 4.51
C GLU A 280 -12.53 1.24 6.03
N PRO A 281 -12.37 0.05 6.67
CA PRO A 281 -11.98 -0.02 8.08
C PRO A 281 -10.62 0.61 8.37
N CYS A 282 -9.69 0.55 7.41
CA CYS A 282 -8.38 1.19 7.53
C CYS A 282 -8.52 2.72 7.52
N GLU A 283 -9.40 3.27 6.68
CA GLU A 283 -9.64 4.71 6.61
C GLU A 283 -10.36 5.21 7.86
N ASP A 284 -11.39 4.49 8.32
CA ASP A 284 -12.07 4.78 9.58
C ASP A 284 -11.06 4.82 10.74
N TRP A 285 -10.16 3.84 10.79
CA TRP A 285 -9.09 3.81 11.79
C TRP A 285 -8.15 5.02 11.67
N ARG A 286 -7.72 5.38 10.45
CA ARG A 286 -6.83 6.51 10.18
C ARG A 286 -7.48 7.84 10.61
N ILE A 287 -8.76 8.04 10.32
CA ILE A 287 -9.54 9.21 10.72
C ILE A 287 -9.64 9.31 12.24
N ARG A 288 -10.03 8.22 12.92
CA ARG A 288 -10.12 8.19 14.39
C ARG A 288 -8.79 8.52 15.05
N ARG A 289 -7.68 7.99 14.52
CA ARG A 289 -6.34 8.29 15.03
C ARG A 289 -5.94 9.73 14.80
N ARG A 290 -6.22 10.29 13.61
CA ARG A 290 -5.97 11.70 13.33
C ARG A 290 -6.68 12.61 14.33
N GLN A 291 -7.98 12.39 14.53
CA GLN A 291 -8.79 13.17 15.48
C GLN A 291 -8.25 13.07 16.92
N HIS A 292 -7.79 11.87 17.32
CA HIS A 292 -7.16 11.69 18.62
C HIS A 292 -5.89 12.52 18.77
N TYR A 293 -4.97 12.45 17.81
CA TYR A 293 -3.72 13.22 17.85
C TYR A 293 -3.95 14.73 17.72
N GLU A 294 -4.92 15.17 16.92
CA GLU A 294 -5.33 16.58 16.87
C GLU A 294 -5.80 17.06 18.25
N GLY A 295 -6.61 16.27 18.95
CA GLY A 295 -7.02 16.54 20.33
C GLY A 295 -5.85 16.59 21.30
N GLU A 296 -4.88 15.67 21.20
CA GLU A 296 -3.68 15.69 22.04
C GLU A 296 -2.82 16.93 21.80
N ILE A 297 -2.65 17.33 20.53
CA ILE A 297 -1.92 18.54 20.15
C ILE A 297 -2.62 19.78 20.73
N ASP A 298 -3.95 19.85 20.61
CA ASP A 298 -4.74 20.97 21.12
C ASP A 298 -4.64 21.08 22.65
N GLU A 299 -4.71 19.96 23.37
CA GLU A 299 -4.55 19.95 24.83
C GLU A 299 -3.12 20.33 25.25
N ALA A 300 -2.10 19.81 24.57
CA ALA A 300 -0.71 20.19 24.80
C ALA A 300 -0.50 21.70 24.53
N ALA A 301 -1.10 22.24 23.47
CA ALA A 301 -1.04 23.67 23.17
C ALA A 301 -1.70 24.50 24.28
N LYS A 302 -2.89 24.12 24.77
CA LYS A 302 -3.55 24.77 25.92
C LYS A 302 -2.69 24.75 27.19
N GLU A 303 -2.01 23.64 27.46
CA GLU A 303 -1.12 23.53 28.60
C GLU A 303 0.09 24.47 28.46
N VAL A 304 0.72 24.52 27.28
CA VAL A 304 1.81 25.45 26.99
C VAL A 304 1.35 26.90 27.20
N ILE A 305 0.19 27.29 26.68
CA ILE A 305 -0.40 28.63 26.84
C ILE A 305 -0.60 28.96 28.33
N THR A 306 -1.14 28.03 29.10
CA THR A 306 -1.41 28.20 30.52
C THR A 306 -0.10 28.43 31.30
N ARG A 307 0.91 27.60 31.04
CA ARG A 307 2.23 27.72 31.68
C ARG A 307 2.95 29.02 31.30
N MET A 308 2.87 29.41 30.03
CA MET A 308 3.43 30.68 29.57
C MET A 308 2.76 31.85 30.28
N THR A 309 1.42 31.86 30.37
CA THR A 309 0.67 32.92 31.06
C THR A 309 1.06 33.04 32.54
N ALA A 310 1.12 31.91 33.27
CA ALA A 310 1.54 31.89 34.67
C ALA A 310 2.98 32.41 34.88
N PHE A 311 3.88 32.13 33.94
CA PHE A 311 5.24 32.68 33.96
C PHE A 311 5.24 34.21 33.77
N LEU A 312 4.42 34.75 32.86
CA LEU A 312 4.30 36.20 32.67
C LEU A 312 3.75 36.91 33.91
N ASP A 313 2.78 36.29 34.58
CA ASP A 313 2.22 36.81 35.83
C ASP A 313 3.29 36.82 36.94
N SER A 314 4.07 35.75 37.04
CA SER A 314 5.21 35.66 37.99
C SER A 314 6.26 36.75 37.75
N ILE A 315 6.60 37.06 36.49
CA ILE A 315 7.48 38.19 36.14
C ILE A 315 6.87 39.52 36.59
N THR A 316 5.56 39.69 36.40
CA THR A 316 4.85 40.91 36.76
C THR A 316 4.87 41.13 38.26
N ASP A 317 4.63 40.08 39.05
CA ASP A 317 4.70 40.13 40.50
C ASP A 317 6.11 40.37 41.02
N TYR A 318 7.12 39.71 40.44
CA TYR A 318 8.52 39.98 40.75
C TYR A 318 8.87 41.46 40.55
N ARG A 319 8.47 42.05 39.42
CA ARG A 319 8.69 43.48 39.15
C ARG A 319 7.95 44.38 40.13
N ARG A 320 6.73 44.01 40.52
CA ARG A 320 5.95 44.74 41.55
C ARG A 320 6.68 44.73 42.89
N ALA A 321 7.21 43.58 43.30
CA ALA A 321 8.01 43.43 44.51
C ALA A 321 9.31 44.26 44.44
N GLN A 322 10.02 44.24 43.30
CA GLN A 322 11.20 45.09 43.09
C GLN A 322 10.90 46.57 43.28
N ARG A 323 9.80 47.07 42.69
CA ARG A 323 9.39 48.48 42.83
C ARG A 323 9.07 48.84 44.28
N ARG A 324 8.37 47.94 45.00
CA ARG A 324 8.09 48.12 46.44
C ARG A 324 9.39 48.17 47.23
N ALA A 325 10.30 47.23 47.03
CA ALA A 325 11.58 47.19 47.73
C ALA A 325 12.43 48.46 47.48
N ALA A 326 12.43 48.96 46.24
CA ALA A 326 13.07 50.22 45.87
C ALA A 326 12.48 51.43 46.62
N SER A 327 11.15 51.49 46.80
CA SER A 327 10.51 52.57 47.59
C SER A 327 10.90 52.61 49.07
N PHE A 328 11.37 51.49 49.62
CA PHE A 328 11.90 51.41 50.98
C PHE A 328 13.43 51.62 51.07
N GLY A 329 14.09 51.97 49.96
CA GLY A 329 15.55 52.18 49.93
C GLY A 329 16.38 50.92 50.11
N THR A 330 15.76 49.73 49.99
CA THR A 330 16.39 48.44 50.35
C THR A 330 17.14 47.77 49.20
N VAL A 331 17.03 48.24 47.96
CA VAL A 331 17.61 47.57 46.79
C VAL A 331 18.26 48.57 45.83
N THR A 332 19.57 48.50 45.68
CA THR A 332 20.25 48.96 44.46
C THR A 332 19.87 47.96 43.37
N PRO A 333 19.13 48.35 42.32
CA PRO A 333 18.76 47.40 41.27
C PRO A 333 20.06 46.82 40.70
N ARG A 334 20.24 45.50 40.78
CA ARG A 334 21.19 44.80 39.91
C ARG A 334 20.66 44.97 38.49
N LEU A 335 20.96 46.13 37.89
CA LEU A 335 20.81 46.43 36.49
C LEU A 335 21.77 45.53 35.73
N GLY A 336 21.44 44.24 35.63
CA GLY A 336 21.85 43.50 34.46
C GLY A 336 21.27 44.25 33.27
N HIS A 337 22.13 44.66 32.34
CA HIS A 337 21.82 45.35 31.08
C HIS A 337 20.95 44.50 30.14
N TYR A 338 19.84 43.98 30.63
CA TYR A 338 18.77 43.49 29.77
C TYR A 338 17.95 44.71 29.39
N SER A 339 18.31 45.31 28.25
CA SER A 339 17.44 46.24 27.54
C SER A 339 16.07 45.58 27.44
N THR A 340 15.14 46.00 28.29
CA THR A 340 13.80 45.44 28.37
C THR A 340 13.19 45.49 26.99
N PRO A 341 12.86 44.33 26.36
CA PRO A 341 11.91 44.34 25.27
C PRO A 341 10.67 45.06 25.80
N ARG A 342 10.09 45.97 25.00
CA ARG A 342 8.80 46.55 25.38
C ARG A 342 7.87 45.39 25.70
N TRP A 343 7.38 45.37 26.94
CA TRP A 343 6.64 44.23 27.48
C TRP A 343 5.37 43.94 26.67
N THR A 344 4.80 44.98 26.06
CA THR A 344 3.77 44.87 25.03
C THR A 344 4.24 44.01 23.86
N ASP A 345 5.41 44.31 23.28
CA ASP A 345 5.98 43.58 22.15
C ASP A 345 6.30 42.12 22.52
N PHE A 346 6.71 41.85 23.76
CA PHE A 346 6.90 40.47 24.22
C PHE A 346 5.58 39.73 24.39
N LYS A 347 4.57 40.38 24.96
CA LYS A 347 3.22 39.82 25.13
C LYS A 347 2.53 39.57 23.78
N ASP A 348 2.70 40.49 22.83
CA ASP A 348 2.19 40.37 21.47
C ASP A 348 2.95 39.30 20.68
N LYS A 349 4.26 39.14 20.90
CA LYS A 349 5.05 38.02 20.34
C LYS A 349 4.67 36.67 20.94
N VAL A 350 4.39 36.60 22.24
CA VAL A 350 3.91 35.37 22.88
C VAL A 350 2.52 35.03 22.37
N ARG A 351 1.61 36.00 22.24
CA ARG A 351 0.29 35.79 21.62
C ARG A 351 0.40 35.36 20.17
N SER A 352 1.22 36.04 19.36
CA SER A 352 1.48 35.65 17.98
C SER A 352 2.10 34.25 17.88
N PHE A 353 2.99 33.87 18.80
CA PHE A 353 3.55 32.52 18.86
C PHE A 353 2.50 31.47 19.26
N VAL A 354 1.60 31.82 20.17
CA VAL A 354 0.44 30.99 20.56
C VAL A 354 -0.55 30.83 19.41
N ASP A 355 -0.83 31.91 18.68
CA ASP A 355 -1.70 31.91 17.49
C ASP A 355 -1.08 31.12 16.32
N ILE A 356 0.25 30.94 16.31
CA ILE A 356 0.96 30.05 15.38
C ILE A 356 0.86 28.58 15.81
N LEU A 357 0.77 28.32 17.12
CA LEU A 357 0.72 26.96 17.67
C LEU A 357 -0.67 26.32 17.62
N LEU A 358 -1.73 27.13 17.51
CA LEU A 358 -3.09 26.64 17.32
C LEU A 358 -3.44 26.74 15.82
N PRO A 359 -4.03 25.69 15.21
CA PRO A 359 -4.64 25.85 13.90
C PRO A 359 -5.71 26.93 14.00
N VAL A 360 -5.77 27.84 13.02
CA VAL A 360 -6.88 28.76 12.89
C VAL A 360 -8.13 27.91 12.67
N THR A 361 -8.97 27.79 13.70
CA THR A 361 -10.29 27.18 13.57
C THR A 361 -11.09 28.03 12.59
N SER A 362 -11.25 27.54 11.37
CA SER A 362 -12.15 28.09 10.35
C SER A 362 -13.58 27.65 10.56
#